data_AF-A0A2S7XDI4-F1
#
_entry.id   AF-A0A2S7XDI4-F1
#
_cell.length_a   1.000
_cell.length_b   1.000
_cell.length_c   1.000
_cell.angle_alpha   90.00
_cell.angle_beta   90.00
_cell.angle_gamma   90.00
#
_symmetry.space_group_name_H-M   'P 1'
#
loop_
_entity.id
_entity.type
_entity.pdbx_description
1 polymer ?
#
loop_
_entity_poly.entity_id
_entity_poly.type
_entity_poly.pdbx_seq_one_letter_code
_entity_poly.pdbx_strand_id
1 'polypeptide(L)'
;MNKFLACFLFLSTFFSLPTLANELSLSKGAVCVVDDGFRVVLIEELITGKLSLPGGSIDEGESAKEAAERETWEEAGLVVTATDVLCQDEKATIFRCVSNSDIVAFDLQTTDGFFRIPSWFAPHYGIETEAVYLTEPYKVNPKKYRYPEQLEQLKQWFAKPIDNGSNVVWVTNLVDQASGIHQYELKLLMSLRESINALPSIINVTVKVFFTFINETGQAAFFYFLVVVALVYFGRESALTLLFSIVFSIVLSELARQGLNLPRPFFYVPQLQLTSANGFGMPSMQSMLSTVVYGTFYLALKRNKVEASTLKLFVQVCVPLFIMQSIAHVWLGVHFLSDVIVGVLLGMMVVYHFSSIQKKHGDLLYRVMGSISFWLLMAIITSGIAFIMFHMNYLYVAALCWGTTLALVLKKEQAILNTTKGRLIAFCSIITLMLVFRFGTYELLAALPSRSILVLTIKTIANFMLMFVIIIFSAWLSKKLKIQKK
;
A
#
# COMPACT_ATOMS: atom_id res chain seq x y z
N MET A 1 3.36 -31.17 -18.45
CA MET A 1 4.47 -30.66 -17.62
C MET A 1 5.38 -29.70 -18.39
N ASN A 2 5.88 -30.05 -19.58
CA ASN A 2 6.80 -29.17 -20.34
C ASN A 2 6.21 -27.82 -20.82
N LYS A 3 4.91 -27.73 -21.13
CA LYS A 3 4.24 -26.45 -21.46
C LYS A 3 4.03 -25.54 -20.23
N PHE A 4 4.00 -26.12 -19.03
CA PHE A 4 3.82 -25.39 -17.77
C PHE A 4 5.11 -24.71 -17.36
N LEU A 5 6.25 -25.40 -17.51
CA LEU A 5 7.58 -24.84 -17.30
C LEU A 5 7.91 -23.77 -18.35
N ALA A 6 7.55 -24.00 -19.62
CA ALA A 6 7.77 -23.03 -20.70
C ALA A 6 6.96 -21.75 -20.50
N CYS A 7 5.70 -21.82 -20.07
CA CYS A 7 4.87 -20.64 -19.83
C CYS A 7 5.26 -19.89 -18.54
N PHE A 8 5.73 -20.62 -17.52
CA PHE A 8 6.30 -20.04 -16.31
C PHE A 8 7.65 -19.34 -16.58
N LEU A 9 8.52 -19.95 -17.42
CA LEU A 9 9.77 -19.35 -17.90
C LEU A 9 9.54 -18.16 -18.84
N PHE A 10 8.48 -18.20 -19.66
CA PHE A 10 8.12 -17.09 -20.56
C PHE A 10 7.48 -15.91 -19.80
N LEU A 11 6.75 -16.14 -18.70
CA LEU A 11 6.28 -15.06 -17.83
C LEU A 11 7.41 -14.53 -16.93
N SER A 12 8.23 -15.40 -16.34
CA SER A 12 9.33 -14.96 -15.48
C SER A 12 10.35 -14.11 -16.24
N THR A 13 10.59 -14.39 -17.53
CA THR A 13 11.49 -13.58 -18.36
C THR A 13 10.98 -12.15 -18.57
N PHE A 14 9.67 -11.93 -18.74
CA PHE A 14 9.11 -10.56 -18.82
C PHE A 14 9.13 -9.81 -17.48
N PHE A 15 9.03 -10.51 -16.35
CA PHE A 15 9.11 -9.90 -15.01
C PHE A 15 10.54 -9.65 -14.52
N SER A 16 11.55 -10.22 -15.17
CA SER A 16 12.96 -10.13 -14.72
C SER A 16 13.82 -9.18 -15.54
N LEU A 17 13.38 -8.75 -16.73
CA LEU A 17 14.28 -8.10 -17.69
C LEU A 17 14.63 -6.62 -17.43
N PRO A 18 13.82 -5.77 -16.76
CA PRO A 18 14.30 -4.43 -16.43
C PRO A 18 15.14 -4.40 -15.15
N THR A 19 14.90 -5.31 -14.20
CA THR A 19 15.51 -5.24 -12.86
C THR A 19 16.78 -6.07 -12.70
N LEU A 20 17.01 -7.11 -13.53
CA LEU A 20 18.30 -7.80 -13.54
C LEU A 20 19.40 -7.05 -14.30
N ALA A 21 19.04 -6.08 -15.16
CA ALA A 21 20.01 -5.42 -16.01
C ALA A 21 20.87 -4.38 -15.27
N ASN A 22 20.46 -3.89 -14.09
CA ASN A 22 21.16 -2.80 -13.40
C ASN A 22 22.01 -3.24 -12.19
N GLU A 23 22.02 -4.53 -11.81
CA GLU A 23 22.86 -5.02 -10.69
C GLU A 23 24.09 -5.84 -11.12
N LEU A 24 24.35 -5.97 -12.42
CA LEU A 24 25.62 -6.54 -12.90
C LEU A 24 26.72 -5.50 -13.13
N SER A 25 26.46 -4.24 -12.79
CA SER A 25 27.48 -3.24 -12.51
C SER A 25 27.59 -3.10 -11.00
N LEU A 26 28.81 -3.24 -10.48
CA LEU A 26 29.22 -2.95 -9.12
C LEU A 26 29.06 -1.44 -8.84
N SER A 27 27.85 -0.89 -8.92
CA SER A 27 27.61 0.53 -8.64
C SER A 27 27.73 0.71 -7.13
N LYS A 28 28.80 1.40 -6.73
CA LYS A 28 28.99 1.80 -5.33
C LYS A 28 27.87 2.75 -4.96
N GLY A 29 27.24 2.54 -3.80
CA GLY A 29 26.28 3.49 -3.24
C GLY A 29 26.97 4.69 -2.60
N ALA A 30 26.20 5.72 -2.37
CA ALA A 30 26.60 6.91 -1.62
C ALA A 30 25.57 7.19 -0.53
N VAL A 31 26.04 7.41 0.71
CA VAL A 31 25.18 7.52 1.90
C VAL A 31 25.58 8.74 2.70
N CYS A 32 24.59 9.46 3.23
CA CYS A 32 24.81 10.61 4.10
C CYS A 32 24.44 10.28 5.56
N VAL A 33 25.36 10.59 6.48
CA VAL A 33 25.08 10.71 7.91
C VAL A 33 24.81 12.18 8.19
N VAL A 34 23.53 12.55 8.27
CA VAL A 34 23.08 13.89 8.68
C VAL A 34 22.78 13.86 10.16
N ASP A 35 23.40 14.74 10.92
CA ASP A 35 23.34 14.70 12.38
C ASP A 35 23.42 16.08 13.05
N ASP A 36 22.97 16.19 14.30
CA ASP A 36 23.09 17.38 15.14
C ASP A 36 24.13 17.23 16.27
N GLY A 37 25.07 16.29 16.10
CA GLY A 37 26.04 15.87 17.09
C GLY A 37 25.57 14.75 18.03
N PHE A 38 24.27 14.68 18.34
CA PHE A 38 23.72 13.68 19.28
C PHE A 38 22.72 12.72 18.63
N ARG A 39 22.00 13.20 17.63
CA ARG A 39 20.94 12.50 16.90
C ARG A 39 21.26 12.46 15.42
N VAL A 40 20.82 11.40 14.77
CA VAL A 40 20.98 11.13 13.35
C VAL A 40 19.62 11.13 12.66
N VAL A 41 19.60 11.63 11.43
CA VAL A 41 18.46 11.51 10.52
C VAL A 41 18.42 10.10 9.96
N LEU A 42 17.29 9.43 10.13
CA LEU A 42 17.00 8.13 9.54
C LEU A 42 15.73 8.22 8.71
N ILE A 43 15.72 7.50 7.60
CA ILE A 43 14.52 7.29 6.80
C ILE A 43 13.90 5.94 7.16
N GLU A 44 12.57 5.83 7.08
CA GLU A 44 11.83 4.58 7.11
C GLU A 44 11.41 4.22 5.69
N GLU A 45 11.89 3.08 5.21
CA GLU A 45 11.64 2.64 3.84
C GLU A 45 10.21 2.12 3.67
N LEU A 46 9.54 2.56 2.62
CA LEU A 46 8.17 2.20 2.29
C LEU A 46 8.00 0.70 2.00
N ILE A 47 8.98 0.09 1.33
CA ILE A 47 8.89 -1.31 0.87
C ILE A 47 9.16 -2.29 2.01
N THR A 48 10.22 -2.05 2.78
CA THR A 48 10.75 -2.96 3.80
C THR A 48 10.23 -2.65 5.21
N GLY A 49 9.80 -1.41 5.49
CA GLY A 49 9.47 -0.91 6.82
C GLY A 49 10.68 -0.85 7.77
N LYS A 50 11.90 -0.84 7.22
CA LYS A 50 13.15 -0.74 7.99
C LYS A 50 13.65 0.70 8.00
N LEU A 51 14.43 1.02 9.02
CA LEU A 51 15.19 2.26 9.11
C LEU A 51 16.53 2.12 8.37
N SER A 52 16.93 3.17 7.69
CA SER A 52 18.24 3.31 7.04
C SER A 52 18.71 4.77 7.08
N LEU A 53 20.00 4.97 6.85
CA LEU A 53 20.52 6.29 6.49
C LEU A 53 20.07 6.64 5.08
N PRO A 54 19.85 7.94 4.77
CA PRO A 54 19.55 8.36 3.41
C PRO A 54 20.72 8.03 2.47
N GLY A 55 20.42 7.45 1.31
CA GLY A 55 21.44 7.07 0.34
C GLY A 55 21.00 6.02 -0.69
N GLY A 56 21.62 6.08 -1.85
CA GLY A 56 21.30 5.26 -3.01
C GLY A 56 22.49 5.06 -3.94
N SER A 57 22.22 4.74 -5.21
CA SER A 57 23.25 4.48 -6.22
C SER A 57 23.85 5.77 -6.77
N ILE A 58 25.11 5.70 -7.22
CA ILE A 58 25.76 6.81 -7.92
C ILE A 58 25.37 6.75 -9.41
N ASP A 59 24.86 7.85 -9.95
CA ASP A 59 24.45 7.96 -11.35
C ASP A 59 25.64 8.19 -12.30
N GLU A 60 25.43 7.93 -13.60
CA GLU A 60 26.47 8.16 -14.61
C GLU A 60 26.85 9.64 -14.69
N GLY A 61 28.13 9.94 -14.44
CA GLY A 61 28.66 11.31 -14.47
C GLY A 61 28.55 12.05 -13.13
N GLU A 62 27.99 11.42 -12.10
CA GLU A 62 27.86 11.95 -10.75
C GLU A 62 29.03 11.49 -9.86
N SER A 63 29.53 12.35 -8.99
CA SER A 63 30.49 11.96 -7.95
C SER A 63 29.78 11.32 -6.75
N ALA A 64 30.49 10.51 -5.97
CA ALA A 64 29.92 9.91 -4.76
C ALA A 64 29.42 10.95 -3.73
N LYS A 65 29.97 12.17 -3.73
CA LYS A 65 29.49 13.26 -2.86
C LYS A 65 28.15 13.81 -3.35
N GLU A 66 28.07 14.13 -4.64
CA GLU A 66 26.84 14.63 -5.27
C GLU A 66 25.70 13.62 -5.13
N ALA A 67 26.00 12.32 -5.30
CA ALA A 67 25.02 11.26 -5.08
C ALA A 67 24.49 11.24 -3.64
N ALA A 68 25.36 11.36 -2.63
CA ALA A 68 24.92 11.38 -1.24
C ALA A 68 24.02 12.59 -0.93
N GLU A 69 24.35 13.76 -1.49
CA GLU A 69 23.57 15.00 -1.35
C GLU A 69 22.21 14.90 -2.07
N ARG A 70 22.19 14.39 -3.31
CA ARG A 70 20.96 14.14 -4.10
C ARG A 70 20.03 13.18 -3.39
N GLU A 71 20.52 12.02 -2.97
CA GLU A 71 19.72 10.98 -2.31
C GLU A 71 19.13 11.51 -0.99
N THR A 72 19.88 12.32 -0.24
CA THR A 72 19.37 12.96 0.98
C THR A 72 18.23 13.95 0.70
N TRP A 73 18.33 14.71 -0.40
CA TRP A 73 17.24 15.57 -0.84
C TRP A 73 16.03 14.75 -1.30
N GLU A 74 16.25 13.71 -2.09
CA GLU A 74 15.21 12.86 -2.66
C GLU A 74 14.42 12.10 -1.59
N GLU A 75 15.11 11.49 -0.62
CA GLU A 75 14.49 10.65 0.42
C GLU A 75 14.07 11.45 1.66
N ALA A 76 14.90 12.39 2.12
CA ALA A 76 14.64 13.11 3.38
C ALA A 76 14.10 14.54 3.19
N GLY A 77 14.21 15.11 1.98
CA GLY A 77 13.87 16.51 1.72
C GLY A 77 14.87 17.49 2.35
N LEU A 78 16.05 17.02 2.77
CA LEU A 78 17.08 17.86 3.38
C LEU A 78 18.15 18.21 2.35
N VAL A 79 18.43 19.50 2.21
CA VAL A 79 19.55 19.98 1.40
C VAL A 79 20.80 19.97 2.27
N VAL A 80 21.80 19.18 1.89
CA VAL A 80 23.00 18.93 2.70
C VAL A 80 24.27 19.14 1.89
N THR A 81 25.39 19.31 2.59
CA THR A 81 26.74 19.32 2.00
C THR A 81 27.56 18.16 2.54
N ALA A 82 28.09 17.32 1.65
CA ALA A 82 28.92 16.16 1.98
C ALA A 82 30.38 16.56 2.26
N THR A 83 30.80 16.42 3.51
CA THR A 83 32.09 16.92 4.03
C THR A 83 33.16 15.82 4.02
N ASP A 84 33.21 15.04 5.10
CA ASP A 84 34.21 14.01 5.36
C ASP A 84 33.73 12.62 4.93
N VAL A 85 34.65 11.76 4.51
CA VAL A 85 34.38 10.33 4.33
C VAL A 85 34.51 9.64 5.69
N LEU A 86 33.42 9.08 6.21
CA LEU A 86 33.40 8.32 7.47
C LEU A 86 33.83 6.87 7.27
N CYS A 87 33.36 6.27 6.18
CA CYS A 87 33.65 4.89 5.82
C CYS A 87 33.56 4.72 4.31
N GLN A 88 34.39 3.85 3.76
CA GLN A 88 34.33 3.47 2.36
C GLN A 88 34.60 1.98 2.24
N ASP A 89 33.64 1.25 1.68
CA ASP A 89 33.80 -0.18 1.38
C ASP A 89 33.47 -0.46 -0.11
N GLU A 90 33.41 -1.74 -0.47
CA GLU A 90 33.07 -2.16 -1.83
C GLU A 90 31.61 -1.88 -2.21
N LYS A 91 30.73 -1.66 -1.22
CA LYS A 91 29.29 -1.46 -1.41
C LYS A 91 28.91 0.00 -1.46
N ALA A 92 29.47 0.84 -0.57
CA ALA A 92 29.11 2.25 -0.48
C ALA A 92 30.21 3.13 0.10
N THR A 93 30.16 4.42 -0.23
CA THR A 93 30.91 5.47 0.46
C THR A 93 29.96 6.24 1.37
N ILE A 94 30.28 6.30 2.66
CA ILE A 94 29.48 6.95 3.69
C ILE A 94 30.14 8.28 4.05
N PHE A 95 29.40 9.36 3.88
CA PHE A 95 29.85 10.72 4.15
C PHE A 95 29.21 11.25 5.43
N ARG A 96 29.93 12.14 6.11
CA ARG A 96 29.31 13.08 7.06
C ARG A 96 28.70 14.23 6.26
N CYS A 97 27.44 14.53 6.51
CA CYS A 97 26.71 15.55 5.78
C CYS A 97 26.15 16.59 6.74
N VAL A 98 26.38 17.86 6.42
CA VAL A 98 25.91 19.00 7.22
C VAL A 98 24.69 19.59 6.53
N SER A 99 23.63 19.84 7.31
CA SER A 99 22.42 20.44 6.77
C SER A 99 22.65 21.90 6.41
N ASN A 100 22.25 22.31 5.20
CA ASN A 100 22.37 23.70 4.74
C ASN A 100 21.28 24.61 5.33
N SER A 101 20.27 24.03 5.96
CA SER A 101 19.17 24.72 6.66
C SER A 101 18.90 24.08 8.01
N ASP A 102 18.13 24.76 8.86
CA ASP A 102 17.65 24.17 10.11
C ASP A 102 16.86 22.88 9.84
N ILE A 103 17.17 21.83 10.60
CA ILE A 103 16.40 20.58 10.59
C ILE A 103 15.14 20.82 11.43
N VAL A 104 13.98 20.89 10.78
CA VAL A 104 12.70 21.03 11.48
C VAL A 104 12.27 19.67 12.01
N ALA A 105 12.03 19.53 13.31
CA ALA A 105 11.59 18.29 13.92
C ALA A 105 10.43 18.52 14.90
N PHE A 106 9.50 17.57 14.97
CA PHE A 106 8.44 17.61 15.96
C PHE A 106 8.98 17.34 17.36
N ASP A 107 8.61 18.14 18.36
CA ASP A 107 9.04 18.01 19.77
C ASP A 107 8.48 16.77 20.48
N LEU A 108 7.50 16.11 19.86
CA LEU A 108 6.83 14.93 20.38
C LEU A 108 7.45 13.66 19.84
N GLN A 109 7.81 12.76 20.76
CA GLN A 109 8.34 11.46 20.41
C GLN A 109 7.25 10.49 19.94
N THR A 110 7.59 9.67 18.97
CA THR A 110 6.81 8.48 18.59
C THR A 110 6.85 7.43 19.71
N THR A 111 6.08 6.37 19.56
CA THR A 111 6.12 5.21 20.48
C THR A 111 7.49 4.54 20.54
N ASP A 112 8.32 4.70 19.51
CA ASP A 112 9.69 4.19 19.46
C ASP A 112 10.72 5.18 20.04
N GLY A 113 10.29 6.34 20.54
CA GLY A 113 11.17 7.36 21.12
C GLY A 113 11.89 8.24 20.10
N PHE A 114 11.40 8.28 18.86
CA PHE A 114 12.00 9.05 17.76
C PHE A 114 11.24 10.37 17.54
N PHE A 115 11.93 11.39 17.04
CA PHE A 115 11.28 12.65 16.64
C PHE A 115 11.00 12.61 15.14
N ARG A 116 9.80 12.99 14.71
CA ARG A 116 9.46 12.97 13.28
C ARG A 116 9.97 14.22 12.58
N ILE A 117 10.49 14.07 11.37
CA ILE A 117 10.84 15.17 10.47
C ILE A 117 9.75 15.25 9.37
N PRO A 118 9.16 16.44 9.12
CA PRO A 118 8.25 16.65 8.01
C PRO A 118 8.99 16.47 6.68
N SER A 119 8.54 15.52 5.87
CA SER A 119 9.25 15.08 4.64
C SER A 119 8.32 14.84 3.46
N TRP A 120 7.03 15.21 3.54
CA TRP A 120 6.05 14.95 2.47
C TRP A 120 6.33 15.70 1.16
N PHE A 121 7.24 16.68 1.20
CA PHE A 121 7.70 17.45 0.04
C PHE A 121 8.94 16.83 -0.63
N ALA A 122 9.53 15.79 -0.04
CA ALA A 122 10.67 15.09 -0.62
C ALA A 122 10.25 14.34 -1.90
N PRO A 123 11.04 14.37 -2.99
CA PRO A 123 10.72 13.71 -4.25
C PRO A 123 10.34 12.22 -4.13
N HIS A 124 11.01 11.45 -3.28
CA HIS A 124 10.79 10.01 -3.12
C HIS A 124 9.82 9.66 -1.98
N TYR A 125 9.16 10.67 -1.40
CA TYR A 125 8.12 10.45 -0.41
C TYR A 125 6.93 9.68 -1.01
N GLY A 126 6.54 8.58 -0.37
CA GLY A 126 5.48 7.70 -0.85
C GLY A 126 5.86 6.83 -2.06
N ILE A 127 7.14 6.85 -2.47
CA ILE A 127 7.74 5.96 -3.48
C ILE A 127 8.73 5.03 -2.79
N GLU A 128 9.71 5.59 -2.11
CA GLU A 128 10.78 4.88 -1.41
C GLU A 128 10.76 5.17 0.09
N THR A 129 10.45 6.41 0.47
CA THR A 129 10.42 6.86 1.87
C THR A 129 8.99 6.96 2.39
N GLU A 130 8.74 6.34 3.54
CA GLU A 130 7.46 6.41 4.27
C GLU A 130 7.47 7.50 5.34
N ALA A 131 8.59 7.66 6.04
CA ALA A 131 8.77 8.66 7.08
C ALA A 131 10.24 8.99 7.29
N VAL A 132 10.51 10.14 7.91
CA VAL A 132 11.86 10.57 8.29
C VAL A 132 11.86 10.87 9.78
N TYR A 133 12.92 10.46 10.47
CA TYR A 133 13.06 10.59 11.90
C TYR A 133 14.42 11.16 12.29
N LEU A 134 14.44 11.91 13.39
CA LEU A 134 15.64 12.31 14.11
C LEU A 134 15.70 11.50 15.41
N THR A 135 16.78 10.74 15.62
CA THR A 135 16.91 9.87 16.80
C THR A 135 18.36 9.64 17.23
N GLU A 136 18.55 9.22 18.47
CA GLU A 136 19.84 8.77 18.95
C GLU A 136 20.13 7.35 18.41
N PRO A 137 21.32 7.08 17.86
CA PRO A 137 21.67 5.74 17.34
C PRO A 137 21.46 4.60 18.34
N TYR A 138 21.63 4.87 19.64
CA TYR A 138 21.46 3.88 20.71
C TYR A 138 20.01 3.44 20.94
N LYS A 139 19.02 4.23 20.53
CA LYS A 139 17.58 3.89 20.63
C LYS A 139 17.10 2.98 19.50
N VAL A 140 17.88 2.85 18.42
CA VAL A 140 17.49 2.07 17.25
C VAL A 140 17.61 0.58 17.56
N ASN A 141 16.50 -0.15 17.42
CA ASN A 141 16.50 -1.60 17.55
C ASN A 141 17.24 -2.22 16.33
N PRO A 142 18.26 -3.09 16.52
CA PRO A 142 18.98 -3.72 15.42
C PRO A 142 18.07 -4.47 14.45
N LYS A 143 16.94 -5.03 14.91
CA LYS A 143 15.96 -5.70 14.04
C LYS A 143 15.15 -4.75 13.18
N LYS A 144 15.03 -3.47 13.55
CA LYS A 144 14.33 -2.43 12.77
C LYS A 144 15.25 -1.72 11.78
N TYR A 145 16.57 -1.81 11.95
CA TYR A 145 17.54 -1.21 11.05
C TYR A 145 17.89 -2.15 9.88
N ARG A 146 17.98 -1.60 8.66
CA ARG A 146 18.20 -2.39 7.42
C ARG A 146 19.56 -3.09 7.38
N TYR A 147 20.58 -2.47 7.98
CA TYR A 147 21.95 -2.97 8.01
C TYR A 147 22.43 -3.15 9.46
N PRO A 148 21.98 -4.20 10.19
CA PRO A 148 22.23 -4.33 11.63
C PRO A 148 23.72 -4.26 12.02
N GLU A 149 24.61 -4.75 11.17
CA GLU A 149 26.06 -4.72 11.37
C GLU A 149 26.64 -3.30 11.33
N GLN A 150 26.06 -2.39 10.54
CA GLN A 150 26.47 -0.99 10.45
C GLN A 150 26.02 -0.17 11.67
N LEU A 151 25.02 -0.64 12.43
CA LEU A 151 24.49 0.11 13.56
C LEU A 151 25.51 0.30 14.68
N GLU A 152 26.41 -0.66 14.90
CA GLU A 152 27.49 -0.51 15.88
C GLU A 152 28.52 0.53 15.43
N GLN A 153 28.82 0.60 14.12
CA GLN A 153 29.69 1.65 13.57
C GLN A 153 29.04 3.03 13.71
N LEU A 154 27.74 3.13 13.43
CA LEU A 154 26.97 4.35 13.62
C LEU A 154 27.00 4.81 15.07
N LYS A 155 26.82 3.90 16.05
CA LYS A 155 26.96 4.23 17.48
C LYS A 155 28.36 4.72 17.84
N GLN A 156 29.41 4.18 17.22
CA GLN A 156 30.78 4.62 17.48
C GLN A 156 31.04 6.04 16.97
N TRP A 157 30.50 6.41 15.81
CA TRP A 157 30.64 7.76 15.27
C TRP A 157 30.01 8.83 16.17
N PHE A 158 29.01 8.46 16.97
CA PHE A 158 28.30 9.33 17.91
C PHE A 158 28.80 9.22 19.36
N ALA A 159 29.81 8.39 19.63
CA ALA A 159 30.37 8.24 20.97
C ALA A 159 31.09 9.52 21.45
N LYS A 160 31.52 10.38 20.52
CA LYS A 160 32.04 11.72 20.79
C LYS A 160 31.29 12.73 19.90
N PRO A 161 30.26 13.41 20.44
CA PRO A 161 29.50 14.42 19.69
C PRO A 161 30.43 15.49 19.13
N ILE A 162 30.29 15.77 17.85
CA ILE A 162 30.98 16.88 17.17
C ILE A 162 29.88 17.87 16.81
N ASP A 163 30.05 19.13 17.22
CA ASP A 163 29.21 20.20 16.70
C ASP A 163 29.58 20.43 15.24
N ASN A 164 28.70 19.99 14.34
CA ASN A 164 28.92 19.98 12.90
C ASN A 164 28.21 21.16 12.19
N GLY A 165 27.54 22.04 12.95
CA GLY A 165 26.82 23.20 12.42
C GLY A 165 25.36 22.95 12.00
N SER A 166 24.84 21.72 12.09
CA SER A 166 23.42 21.45 11.83
C SER A 166 22.57 21.80 13.04
N ASN A 167 21.72 22.81 12.92
CA ASN A 167 20.81 23.24 13.98
C ASN A 167 19.43 22.57 13.84
N VAL A 168 18.75 22.32 14.96
CA VAL A 168 17.42 21.69 15.00
C VAL A 168 16.39 22.67 15.54
N VAL A 169 15.36 22.93 14.74
CA VAL A 169 14.21 23.77 15.13
C VAL A 169 13.05 22.85 15.54
N TRP A 170 12.62 23.01 16.79
CA TRP A 170 11.55 22.24 17.38
C TRP A 170 10.19 22.87 17.11
N VAL A 171 9.26 22.09 16.58
CA VAL A 171 7.89 22.51 16.32
C VAL A 171 6.90 21.59 17.02
N THR A 172 5.84 22.15 17.58
CA THR A 172 4.79 21.34 18.23
C THR A 172 3.79 20.80 17.22
N ASN A 173 3.44 21.61 16.23
CA ASN A 173 2.60 21.23 15.10
C ASN A 173 2.91 22.13 13.88
N LEU A 174 2.39 21.74 12.72
CA LEU A 174 2.49 22.52 11.47
C LEU A 174 1.11 22.92 10.95
N VAL A 175 0.10 23.07 11.82
CA VAL A 175 -1.29 23.36 11.40
C VAL A 175 -1.35 24.61 10.52
N ASP A 176 -0.61 25.66 10.86
CA ASP A 176 -0.60 26.92 10.11
C ASP A 176 -0.03 26.78 8.68
N GLN A 177 0.69 25.70 8.38
CA GLN A 177 1.19 25.39 7.04
C GLN A 177 0.15 24.65 6.18
N ALA A 178 -0.95 24.18 6.77
CA ALA A 178 -2.02 23.52 6.04
C ALA A 178 -2.91 24.53 5.30
N SER A 179 -3.64 24.06 4.28
CA SER A 179 -4.66 24.88 3.61
C SER A 179 -5.78 25.28 4.58
N GLY A 180 -6.52 26.36 4.31
CA GLY A 180 -7.60 26.82 5.20
C GLY A 180 -8.69 25.76 5.47
N ILE A 181 -8.96 24.88 4.48
CA ILE A 181 -9.88 23.74 4.66
C ILE A 181 -9.27 22.73 5.64
N HIS A 182 -8.01 22.34 5.42
CA HIS A 182 -7.34 21.35 6.27
C HIS A 182 -7.11 21.87 7.70
N GLN A 183 -6.85 23.16 7.89
CA GLN A 183 -6.77 23.78 9.22
C GLN A 183 -8.09 23.59 10.00
N TYR A 184 -9.22 23.83 9.33
CA TYR A 184 -10.54 23.60 9.92
C TYR A 184 -10.77 22.11 10.25
N GLU A 185 -10.44 21.21 9.32
CA GLU A 185 -10.58 19.77 9.52
C GLU A 185 -9.69 19.24 10.66
N LEU A 186 -8.44 19.73 10.77
CA LEU A 186 -7.53 19.40 11.88
C LEU A 186 -8.12 19.85 13.21
N LYS A 187 -8.64 21.08 13.29
CA LYS A 187 -9.28 21.59 14.50
C LYS A 187 -10.47 20.73 14.93
N LEU A 188 -11.31 20.34 13.98
CA LEU A 188 -12.45 19.45 14.23
C LEU A 188 -11.99 18.07 14.72
N LEU A 189 -10.99 17.48 14.06
CA LEU A 189 -10.44 16.17 14.42
C LEU A 189 -9.79 16.18 15.80
N MET A 190 -9.01 17.22 16.12
CA MET A 190 -8.38 17.39 17.44
C MET A 190 -9.43 17.57 18.54
N SER A 191 -10.44 18.41 18.33
CA SER A 191 -11.53 18.60 19.30
C SER A 191 -12.31 17.31 19.56
N LEU A 192 -12.60 16.54 18.51
CA LEU A 192 -13.22 15.21 18.63
C LEU A 192 -12.32 14.24 19.42
N ARG A 193 -11.01 14.28 19.16
CA ARG A 193 -10.01 13.44 19.83
C ARG A 193 -9.95 13.73 21.33
N GLU A 194 -9.88 15.01 21.70
CA GLU A 194 -9.87 15.46 23.08
C GLU A 194 -11.15 15.05 23.82
N SER A 195 -12.31 15.20 23.18
CA SER A 195 -13.61 14.81 23.75
C SER A 195 -13.68 13.31 24.08
N ILE A 196 -13.13 12.45 23.22
CA ILE A 196 -13.08 11.00 23.46
C ILE A 196 -12.01 10.64 24.50
N ASN A 197 -10.88 11.36 24.51
CA ASN A 197 -9.83 11.17 25.50
C ASN A 197 -10.28 11.56 26.92
N ALA A 198 -11.24 12.47 27.06
CA ALA A 198 -11.84 12.83 28.33
C ALA A 198 -12.78 11.76 28.92
N LEU A 199 -13.19 10.76 28.12
CA LEU A 199 -14.03 9.66 28.59
C LEU A 199 -13.21 8.65 29.43
N PRO A 200 -13.87 7.84 30.29
CA PRO A 200 -13.22 6.75 31.00
C PRO A 200 -12.38 5.85 30.08
N SER A 201 -11.23 5.39 30.57
CA SER A 201 -10.24 4.63 29.78
C SER A 201 -10.85 3.44 29.04
N ILE A 202 -11.80 2.73 29.66
CA ILE A 202 -12.53 1.61 29.06
C ILE A 202 -13.30 2.02 27.80
N ILE A 203 -13.92 3.21 27.80
CA ILE A 203 -14.67 3.71 26.65
C ILE A 203 -13.70 4.11 25.54
N ASN A 204 -12.60 4.79 25.85
CA ASN A 204 -11.59 5.17 24.87
C ASN A 204 -11.01 3.94 24.15
N VAL A 205 -10.58 2.92 24.91
CA VAL A 205 -10.06 1.67 24.34
C VAL A 205 -11.11 0.97 23.48
N THR A 206 -12.36 0.91 23.93
CA THR A 206 -13.46 0.30 23.17
C THR A 206 -13.69 1.03 21.84
N VAL A 207 -13.73 2.37 21.86
CA VAL A 207 -13.87 3.19 20.64
C VAL A 207 -12.70 2.96 19.70
N LYS A 208 -11.46 2.90 20.21
CA LYS A 208 -10.27 2.61 19.41
C LYS A 208 -10.34 1.25 18.75
N VAL A 209 -10.61 0.20 19.51
CA VAL A 209 -10.73 -1.17 19.00
C VAL A 209 -11.85 -1.26 17.96
N PHE A 210 -12.99 -0.60 18.21
CA PHE A 210 -14.09 -0.55 17.26
C PHE A 210 -13.68 0.10 15.94
N PHE A 211 -13.09 1.28 15.95
CA PHE A 211 -12.67 1.95 14.70
C PHE A 211 -11.54 1.22 13.98
N THR A 212 -10.58 0.63 14.71
CA THR A 212 -9.55 -0.23 14.10
C THR A 212 -10.19 -1.45 13.43
N PHE A 213 -11.16 -2.11 14.07
CA PHE A 213 -11.87 -3.24 13.48
C PHE A 213 -12.67 -2.84 12.23
N ILE A 214 -13.36 -1.70 12.26
CA ILE A 214 -14.07 -1.18 11.09
C ILE A 214 -13.08 -0.85 9.96
N ASN A 215 -11.92 -0.27 10.26
CA ASN A 215 -10.88 0.02 9.28
C ASN A 215 -10.42 -1.24 8.52
N GLU A 216 -10.38 -2.42 9.16
CA GLU A 216 -10.05 -3.69 8.49
C GLU A 216 -11.03 -4.04 7.35
N THR A 217 -12.28 -3.61 7.45
CA THR A 217 -13.27 -3.81 6.37
C THR A 217 -13.02 -2.90 5.16
N GLY A 218 -12.15 -1.89 5.29
CA GLY A 218 -11.65 -1.06 4.19
C GLY A 218 -10.34 -1.56 3.58
N GLN A 219 -9.76 -2.64 4.12
CA GLN A 219 -8.47 -3.18 3.67
C GLN A 219 -8.62 -4.16 2.50
N ALA A 220 -7.53 -4.40 1.78
CA ALA A 220 -7.50 -5.29 0.61
C ALA A 220 -8.06 -6.69 0.90
N ALA A 221 -7.83 -7.24 2.10
CA ALA A 221 -8.32 -8.56 2.51
C ALA A 221 -9.86 -8.68 2.42
N PHE A 222 -10.58 -7.64 2.83
CA PHE A 222 -12.04 -7.61 2.78
C PHE A 222 -12.56 -7.60 1.34
N PHE A 223 -11.90 -6.85 0.45
CA PHE A 223 -12.27 -6.84 -0.98
C PHE A 223 -12.01 -8.19 -1.66
N TYR A 224 -10.92 -8.90 -1.32
CA TYR A 224 -10.73 -10.28 -1.79
C TYR A 224 -11.81 -11.22 -1.27
N PHE A 225 -12.22 -11.06 0.00
CA PHE A 225 -13.36 -11.80 0.54
C PHE A 225 -14.62 -11.58 -0.29
N LEU A 226 -14.94 -10.34 -0.69
CA LEU A 226 -16.09 -10.05 -1.56
C LEU A 226 -15.95 -10.68 -2.95
N VAL A 227 -14.74 -10.72 -3.53
CA VAL A 227 -14.47 -11.44 -4.79
C VAL A 227 -14.74 -12.94 -4.63
N VAL A 228 -14.34 -13.54 -3.50
CA VAL A 228 -14.63 -14.96 -3.22
C VAL A 228 -16.13 -15.21 -3.05
N VAL A 229 -16.85 -14.31 -2.36
CA VAL A 229 -18.32 -14.37 -2.27
C VAL A 229 -18.94 -14.29 -3.67
N ALA A 230 -18.52 -13.33 -4.49
CA ALA A 230 -18.97 -13.21 -5.87
C ALA A 230 -18.71 -14.47 -6.69
N LEU A 231 -17.51 -15.05 -6.56
CA LEU A 231 -17.07 -16.22 -7.31
C LEU A 231 -17.89 -17.47 -6.99
N VAL A 232 -18.15 -17.70 -5.70
CA VAL A 232 -18.85 -18.91 -5.23
C VAL A 232 -20.37 -18.81 -5.41
N TYR A 233 -20.96 -17.64 -5.16
CA TYR A 233 -22.42 -17.48 -5.09
C TYR A 233 -23.04 -16.89 -6.35
N PHE A 234 -22.32 -16.02 -7.06
CA PHE A 234 -22.83 -15.23 -8.19
C PHE A 234 -22.09 -15.49 -9.51
N GLY A 235 -21.17 -16.46 -9.50
CA GLY A 235 -20.45 -16.95 -10.66
C GLY A 235 -19.24 -16.11 -11.07
N ARG A 236 -18.48 -16.66 -12.01
CA ARG A 236 -17.17 -16.12 -12.42
C ARG A 236 -17.25 -14.71 -13.01
N GLU A 237 -18.24 -14.44 -13.86
CA GLU A 237 -18.37 -13.13 -14.51
C GLU A 237 -18.59 -12.01 -13.49
N SER A 238 -19.43 -12.25 -12.47
CA SER A 238 -19.65 -11.30 -11.38
C SER A 238 -18.37 -11.06 -10.59
N ALA A 239 -17.63 -12.12 -10.26
CA ALA A 239 -16.37 -12.02 -9.52
C ALA A 239 -15.29 -11.27 -10.29
N LEU A 240 -15.13 -11.54 -11.59
CA LEU A 240 -14.18 -10.83 -12.45
C LEU A 240 -14.58 -9.37 -12.64
N THR A 241 -15.87 -9.07 -12.70
CA THR A 241 -16.36 -7.68 -12.74
C THR A 241 -16.01 -6.92 -11.45
N LEU A 242 -16.17 -7.55 -10.29
CA LEU A 242 -15.73 -6.98 -9.01
C LEU A 242 -14.20 -6.82 -8.96
N LEU A 243 -13.45 -7.82 -9.43
CA LEU A 243 -11.99 -7.73 -9.48
C LEU A 243 -11.52 -6.59 -10.39
N PHE A 244 -12.15 -6.41 -11.56
CA PHE A 244 -11.89 -5.27 -12.42
C PHE A 244 -12.18 -3.95 -11.70
N SER A 245 -13.30 -3.88 -10.98
CA SER A 245 -13.69 -2.69 -10.21
C SER A 245 -12.66 -2.33 -9.13
N ILE A 246 -12.07 -3.34 -8.47
CA ILE A 246 -10.96 -3.16 -7.52
C ILE A 246 -9.71 -2.65 -8.24
N VAL A 247 -9.26 -3.35 -9.29
CA VAL A 247 -8.09 -2.99 -10.09
C VAL A 247 -8.18 -1.56 -10.61
N PHE A 248 -9.32 -1.21 -11.21
CA PHE A 248 -9.57 0.12 -11.76
C PHE A 248 -9.56 1.21 -10.68
N SER A 249 -10.17 0.94 -9.52
CA SER A 249 -10.19 1.89 -8.40
C SER A 249 -8.80 2.13 -7.81
N ILE A 250 -7.97 1.07 -7.67
CA ILE A 250 -6.59 1.22 -7.20
C ILE A 250 -5.80 2.09 -8.19
N VAL A 251 -5.83 1.75 -9.48
CA VAL A 251 -5.08 2.50 -10.51
C VAL A 251 -5.52 3.97 -10.55
N LEU A 252 -6.83 4.23 -10.61
CA LEU A 252 -7.34 5.60 -10.73
C LEU A 252 -7.08 6.42 -9.46
N SER A 253 -7.28 5.84 -8.27
CA SER A 253 -7.01 6.58 -7.02
C SER A 253 -5.52 6.85 -6.81
N GLU A 254 -4.64 5.95 -7.27
CA GLU A 254 -3.20 6.14 -7.16
C GLU A 254 -2.69 7.21 -8.13
N LEU A 255 -3.17 7.20 -9.38
CA LEU A 255 -2.87 8.25 -10.34
C LEU A 255 -3.35 9.62 -9.84
N ALA A 256 -4.54 9.67 -9.24
CA ALA A 256 -5.07 10.90 -8.64
C ALA A 256 -4.24 11.36 -7.44
N ARG A 257 -3.77 10.44 -6.58
CA ARG A 257 -2.91 10.76 -5.43
C ARG A 257 -1.59 11.40 -5.86
N GLN A 258 -0.93 10.83 -6.85
CA GLN A 258 0.34 11.34 -7.40
C GLN A 258 0.17 12.68 -8.12
N GLY A 259 -1.00 12.93 -8.69
CA GLY A 259 -1.30 14.23 -9.30
C GLY A 259 -1.58 15.34 -8.27
N LEU A 260 -2.14 15.00 -7.11
CA LEU A 260 -2.54 15.96 -6.08
C LEU A 260 -1.47 16.20 -5.01
N ASN A 261 -0.72 15.16 -4.61
CA ASN A 261 0.36 15.22 -3.61
C ASN A 261 -0.01 15.91 -2.30
N LEU A 262 -1.24 15.69 -1.82
CA LEU A 262 -1.72 16.30 -0.59
C LEU A 262 -1.42 15.43 0.64
N PRO A 263 -0.77 16.00 1.67
CA PRO A 263 -0.37 15.26 2.86
C PRO A 263 -1.56 14.92 3.76
N ARG A 264 -1.41 13.83 4.52
CA ARG A 264 -2.36 13.34 5.53
C ARG A 264 -2.37 14.20 6.82
N PRO A 265 -3.40 14.08 7.68
CA PRO A 265 -3.48 14.85 8.93
C PRO A 265 -2.25 14.74 9.83
N PHE A 266 -1.67 13.54 9.93
CA PHE A 266 -0.53 13.29 10.81
C PHE A 266 0.79 13.94 10.37
N PHE A 267 0.87 14.52 9.17
CA PHE A 267 2.02 15.32 8.77
C PHE A 267 2.05 16.68 9.45
N TYR A 268 0.89 17.20 9.81
CA TYR A 268 0.78 18.46 10.55
C TYR A 268 0.81 18.22 12.06
N VAL A 269 0.23 17.11 12.51
CA VAL A 269 0.13 16.73 13.91
C VAL A 269 0.39 15.21 14.06
N PRO A 270 1.65 14.77 14.28
CA PRO A 270 2.00 13.35 14.29
C PRO A 270 1.20 12.47 15.25
N GLN A 271 0.75 13.03 16.38
CA GLN A 271 -0.05 12.33 17.38
C GLN A 271 -1.42 11.84 16.86
N LEU A 272 -1.89 12.38 15.73
CA LEU A 272 -3.16 11.94 15.13
C LEU A 272 -3.05 10.57 14.47
N GLN A 273 -1.85 10.06 14.16
CA GLN A 273 -1.69 8.77 13.48
C GLN A 273 -1.92 7.59 14.44
N LEU A 274 -3.08 6.93 14.33
CA LEU A 274 -3.42 5.77 15.17
C LEU A 274 -3.24 4.42 14.48
N THR A 275 -3.07 4.44 13.17
CA THR A 275 -2.77 3.27 12.34
C THR A 275 -1.78 3.66 11.24
N SER A 276 -1.04 2.69 10.73
CA SER A 276 -0.15 2.91 9.58
C SER A 276 -0.95 3.27 8.33
N ALA A 277 -0.44 4.22 7.57
CA ALA A 277 -1.00 4.64 6.29
C ALA A 277 0.08 5.29 5.44
N ASN A 278 0.21 4.79 4.22
CA ASN A 278 1.35 5.09 3.38
C ASN A 278 1.05 6.20 2.37
N GLY A 279 2.07 7.00 2.04
CA GLY A 279 2.03 8.04 1.01
C GLY A 279 0.93 9.11 1.20
N PHE A 280 0.55 9.77 0.11
CA PHE A 280 -0.41 10.88 0.15
C PHE A 280 -1.85 10.49 0.52
N GLY A 281 -2.59 11.47 1.05
CA GLY A 281 -3.95 11.28 1.59
C GLY A 281 -5.06 11.38 0.55
N MET A 282 -5.00 12.38 -0.34
CA MET A 282 -6.11 12.73 -1.22
C MET A 282 -5.94 12.16 -2.64
N PRO A 283 -6.95 11.48 -3.23
CA PRO A 283 -8.21 11.03 -2.61
C PRO A 283 -8.03 9.79 -1.74
N SER A 284 -8.98 9.53 -0.84
CA SER A 284 -9.00 8.29 -0.05
C SER A 284 -9.24 7.07 -0.95
N MET A 285 -8.25 6.15 -1.00
CA MET A 285 -8.35 4.89 -1.76
C MET A 285 -9.52 4.05 -1.29
N GLN A 286 -9.69 3.95 0.03
CA GLN A 286 -10.62 3.07 0.69
C GLN A 286 -12.06 3.55 0.47
N SER A 287 -12.31 4.86 0.60
CA SER A 287 -13.62 5.43 0.33
C SER A 287 -14.03 5.25 -1.14
N MET A 288 -13.08 5.41 -2.07
CA MET A 288 -13.31 5.13 -3.48
C MET A 288 -13.58 3.63 -3.73
N LEU A 289 -12.73 2.74 -3.22
CA LEU A 289 -12.89 1.29 -3.34
C LEU A 289 -14.24 0.81 -2.79
N SER A 290 -14.62 1.23 -1.59
CA SER A 290 -15.91 0.88 -1.00
C SER A 290 -17.07 1.37 -1.85
N THR A 291 -17.02 2.61 -2.36
CA THR A 291 -18.05 3.15 -3.25
C THR A 291 -18.19 2.33 -4.53
N VAL A 292 -17.08 2.05 -5.21
CA VAL A 292 -17.07 1.34 -6.49
C VAL A 292 -17.43 -0.14 -6.32
N VAL A 293 -16.83 -0.83 -5.35
CA VAL A 293 -17.08 -2.26 -5.14
C VAL A 293 -18.49 -2.50 -4.63
N TYR A 294 -19.00 -1.73 -3.66
CA TYR A 294 -20.38 -1.91 -3.20
C TYR A 294 -21.39 -1.58 -4.29
N GLY A 295 -21.16 -0.51 -5.06
CA GLY A 295 -22.00 -0.12 -6.19
C GLY A 295 -22.03 -1.17 -7.30
N THR A 296 -20.86 -1.64 -7.73
CA THR A 296 -20.76 -2.67 -8.80
C THR A 296 -21.27 -4.03 -8.33
N PHE A 297 -21.10 -4.38 -7.05
CA PHE A 297 -21.69 -5.59 -6.48
C PHE A 297 -23.21 -5.50 -6.44
N TYR A 298 -23.79 -4.39 -5.99
CA TYR A 298 -25.24 -4.16 -6.06
C TYR A 298 -25.78 -4.36 -7.49
N LEU A 299 -25.09 -3.80 -8.49
CA LEU A 299 -25.46 -3.96 -9.90
C LEU A 299 -25.33 -5.41 -10.39
N ALA A 300 -24.32 -6.15 -9.93
CA ALA A 300 -24.18 -7.58 -10.21
C ALA A 300 -25.27 -8.42 -9.54
N LEU A 301 -25.68 -8.10 -8.31
CA LEU A 301 -26.80 -8.76 -7.63
C LEU A 301 -28.11 -8.52 -8.40
N LYS A 302 -28.35 -7.27 -8.82
CA LYS A 302 -29.53 -6.90 -9.62
C LYS A 302 -29.56 -7.64 -10.96
N ARG A 303 -28.41 -7.75 -11.65
CA ARG A 303 -28.28 -8.54 -12.89
C ARG A 303 -28.65 -10.00 -12.68
N ASN A 304 -28.16 -10.60 -11.60
CA ASN A 304 -28.45 -12.00 -11.25
C ASN A 304 -29.88 -12.23 -10.76
N LYS A 305 -30.78 -11.24 -10.88
CA LYS A 305 -32.20 -11.30 -10.50
C LYS A 305 -32.40 -11.74 -9.04
N VAL A 306 -31.48 -11.33 -8.16
CA VAL A 306 -31.59 -11.55 -6.72
C VAL A 306 -32.84 -10.85 -6.18
N GLU A 307 -33.50 -11.47 -5.21
CA GLU A 307 -34.74 -10.95 -4.61
C GLU A 307 -34.58 -9.52 -4.07
N ALA A 308 -35.64 -8.72 -4.20
CA ALA A 308 -35.65 -7.33 -3.76
C ALA A 308 -35.39 -7.17 -2.25
N SER A 309 -35.83 -8.13 -1.43
CA SER A 309 -35.54 -8.21 0.00
C SER A 309 -34.04 -8.28 0.29
N THR A 310 -33.33 -9.14 -0.44
CA THR A 310 -31.88 -9.33 -0.32
C THR A 310 -31.12 -8.10 -0.83
N LEU A 311 -31.57 -7.47 -1.91
CA LEU A 311 -31.00 -6.21 -2.39
C LEU A 311 -31.18 -5.07 -1.37
N LYS A 312 -32.36 -4.99 -0.73
CA LYS A 312 -32.62 -4.01 0.34
C LYS A 312 -31.72 -4.26 1.54
N LEU A 313 -31.57 -5.52 1.97
CA LEU A 313 -30.66 -5.90 3.04
C LEU A 313 -29.21 -5.54 2.71
N PHE A 314 -28.76 -5.81 1.48
CA PHE A 314 -27.41 -5.44 1.03
C PHE A 314 -27.17 -3.94 1.19
N VAL A 315 -28.10 -3.08 0.73
CA VAL A 315 -27.99 -1.63 0.89
C VAL A 315 -28.01 -1.23 2.37
N GLN A 316 -28.89 -1.83 3.18
CA GLN A 316 -28.98 -1.57 4.62
C GLN A 316 -27.72 -1.96 5.40
N VAL A 317 -26.90 -2.88 4.89
CA VAL A 317 -25.62 -3.26 5.50
C VAL A 317 -24.47 -2.42 4.94
N CYS A 318 -24.35 -2.32 3.61
CA CYS A 318 -23.20 -1.69 2.98
C CYS A 318 -23.15 -0.17 3.16
N VAL A 319 -24.30 0.52 3.18
CA VAL A 319 -24.32 1.99 3.34
C VAL A 319 -23.86 2.40 4.75
N PRO A 320 -24.40 1.84 5.85
CA PRO A 320 -23.87 2.13 7.18
C PRO A 320 -22.43 1.70 7.36
N LEU A 321 -22.03 0.55 6.80
CA LEU A 321 -20.65 0.09 6.85
C LEU A 321 -19.70 1.09 6.17
N PHE A 322 -20.05 1.56 4.97
CA PHE A 322 -19.29 2.58 4.24
C PHE A 322 -19.17 3.90 5.03
N ILE A 323 -20.26 4.37 5.64
CA ILE A 323 -20.24 5.58 6.48
C ILE A 323 -19.33 5.36 7.69
N MET A 324 -19.43 4.21 8.35
CA MET A 324 -18.61 3.88 9.50
C MET A 324 -17.12 3.76 9.14
N GLN A 325 -16.80 3.17 7.99
CA GLN A 325 -15.43 3.12 7.44
C GLN A 325 -14.88 4.53 7.22
N SER A 326 -15.67 5.41 6.62
CA SER A 326 -15.28 6.79 6.36
C SER A 326 -14.98 7.56 7.66
N ILE A 327 -15.84 7.40 8.67
CA ILE A 327 -15.63 8.00 10.00
C ILE A 327 -14.39 7.40 10.66
N ALA A 328 -14.19 6.08 10.57
CA ALA A 328 -13.03 5.40 11.13
C ALA A 328 -11.71 5.95 10.54
N HIS A 329 -11.61 6.15 9.23
CA HIS A 329 -10.41 6.69 8.59
C HIS A 329 -10.07 8.12 9.05
N VAL A 330 -11.09 8.97 9.19
CA VAL A 330 -10.91 10.34 9.69
C VAL A 330 -10.49 10.30 11.16
N TRP A 331 -11.16 9.50 11.98
CA TRP A 331 -10.86 9.39 13.41
C TRP A 331 -9.49 8.76 13.71
N LEU A 332 -9.05 7.79 12.89
CA LEU A 332 -7.73 7.18 12.96
C LEU A 332 -6.60 8.12 12.49
N GLY A 333 -6.97 9.31 12.00
CA GLY A 333 -6.05 10.37 11.57
C GLY A 333 -5.31 10.07 10.28
N VAL A 334 -5.79 9.10 9.49
CA VAL A 334 -5.15 8.71 8.23
C VAL A 334 -5.67 9.48 7.02
N HIS A 335 -6.84 10.11 7.13
CA HIS A 335 -7.46 10.87 6.05
C HIS A 335 -8.17 12.11 6.59
N PHE A 336 -8.20 13.17 5.78
CA PHE A 336 -9.13 14.27 5.94
C PHE A 336 -10.55 13.90 5.51
N LEU A 337 -11.56 14.67 5.93
CA LEU A 337 -12.94 14.46 5.46
C LEU A 337 -13.04 14.79 3.96
N SER A 338 -12.31 15.81 3.51
CA SER A 338 -12.13 16.19 2.11
C SER A 338 -11.56 15.04 1.26
N ASP A 339 -10.55 14.31 1.75
CA ASP A 339 -10.01 13.10 1.09
C ASP A 339 -11.10 12.06 0.84
N VAL A 340 -11.96 11.84 1.84
CA VAL A 340 -13.06 10.88 1.78
C VAL A 340 -14.11 11.36 0.78
N ILE A 341 -14.53 12.62 0.85
CA ILE A 341 -15.53 13.21 -0.06
C ILE A 341 -15.08 13.07 -1.52
N VAL A 342 -13.83 13.44 -1.84
CA VAL A 342 -13.33 13.34 -3.22
C VAL A 342 -13.21 11.88 -3.66
N GLY A 343 -12.77 10.98 -2.78
CA GLY A 343 -12.78 9.53 -3.06
C GLY A 343 -14.19 9.01 -3.40
N VAL A 344 -15.21 9.46 -2.68
CA VAL A 344 -16.61 9.08 -2.92
C VAL A 344 -17.14 9.66 -4.22
N LEU A 345 -16.86 10.94 -4.51
CA LEU A 345 -17.27 11.58 -5.77
C LEU A 345 -16.67 10.87 -6.99
N LEU A 346 -15.37 10.56 -6.95
CA LEU A 346 -14.70 9.78 -7.99
C LEU A 346 -15.31 8.37 -8.09
N GLY A 347 -15.55 7.70 -6.96
CA GLY A 347 -16.19 6.38 -6.95
C GLY A 347 -17.60 6.38 -7.53
N MET A 348 -18.43 7.37 -7.19
CA MET A 348 -19.78 7.52 -7.74
C MET A 348 -19.75 7.77 -9.24
N MET A 349 -18.79 8.56 -9.74
CA MET A 349 -18.59 8.77 -11.17
C MET A 349 -18.31 7.44 -11.89
N VAL A 350 -17.44 6.60 -11.32
CA VAL A 350 -17.13 5.26 -11.87
C VAL A 350 -18.37 4.36 -11.87
N VAL A 351 -19.11 4.30 -10.76
CA VAL A 351 -20.33 3.48 -10.64
C VAL A 351 -21.40 3.97 -11.63
N TYR A 352 -21.55 5.29 -11.80
CA TYR A 352 -22.47 5.87 -12.77
C TYR A 352 -22.12 5.46 -14.20
N HIS A 353 -20.87 5.59 -14.61
CA HIS A 353 -20.43 5.16 -15.94
C HIS A 353 -20.59 3.65 -16.14
N PHE A 354 -20.21 2.84 -15.15
CA PHE A 354 -20.41 1.40 -15.19
C PHE A 354 -21.90 1.04 -15.36
N SER A 355 -22.79 1.66 -14.58
CA SER A 355 -24.24 1.49 -14.66
C SER A 355 -24.80 1.90 -16.02
N SER A 356 -24.31 3.01 -16.59
CA SER A 356 -24.71 3.48 -17.91
C SER A 356 -24.32 2.49 -19.01
N ILE A 357 -23.08 2.01 -19.00
CA ILE A 357 -22.58 1.01 -19.96
C ILE A 357 -23.34 -0.31 -19.79
N GLN A 358 -23.62 -0.72 -18.55
CA GLN A 358 -24.40 -1.93 -18.27
C GLN A 358 -25.84 -1.81 -18.79
N LYS A 359 -26.51 -0.67 -18.64
CA LYS A 359 -27.86 -0.46 -19.19
C LYS A 359 -27.86 -0.56 -20.72
N LYS A 360 -26.81 -0.03 -21.38
CA LYS A 360 -26.68 -0.02 -22.84
C LYS A 360 -26.33 -1.39 -23.42
N HIS A 361 -25.41 -2.12 -22.79
CA HIS A 361 -24.82 -3.34 -23.35
C HIS A 361 -25.22 -4.63 -22.62
N GLY A 362 -25.92 -4.54 -21.49
CA GLY A 362 -26.44 -5.69 -20.74
C GLY A 362 -25.36 -6.71 -20.38
N ASP A 363 -25.61 -7.98 -20.72
CA ASP A 363 -24.71 -9.10 -20.46
C ASP A 363 -23.40 -9.05 -21.26
N LEU A 364 -23.34 -8.28 -22.35
CA LEU A 364 -22.11 -8.16 -23.14
C LEU A 364 -20.96 -7.60 -22.29
N LEU A 365 -21.23 -6.63 -21.40
CA LEU A 365 -20.24 -6.03 -20.51
C LEU A 365 -19.56 -7.09 -19.63
N TYR A 366 -20.37 -7.93 -18.99
CA TYR A 366 -19.90 -8.99 -18.10
C TYR A 366 -19.16 -10.09 -18.86
N ARG A 367 -19.60 -10.39 -20.09
CA ARG A 367 -18.91 -11.34 -20.97
C ARG A 367 -17.53 -10.84 -21.40
N VAL A 368 -17.42 -9.55 -21.72
CA VAL A 368 -16.14 -8.90 -22.04
C VAL A 368 -15.22 -8.92 -20.82
N MET A 369 -15.71 -8.53 -19.64
CA MET A 369 -14.96 -8.60 -18.38
C MET A 369 -14.62 -10.04 -17.95
N GLY A 370 -15.38 -11.02 -18.44
CA GLY A 370 -15.12 -12.44 -18.25
C GLY A 370 -14.15 -13.06 -19.25
N SER A 371 -13.67 -12.29 -20.24
CA SER A 371 -12.87 -12.78 -21.37
C SER A 371 -11.36 -12.73 -21.09
N ILE A 372 -10.62 -13.67 -21.68
CA ILE A 372 -9.15 -13.71 -21.56
C ILE A 372 -8.52 -12.46 -22.18
N SER A 373 -9.01 -12.03 -23.36
CA SER A 373 -8.45 -10.87 -24.08
C SER A 373 -8.54 -9.57 -23.26
N PHE A 374 -9.63 -9.38 -22.51
CA PHE A 374 -9.77 -8.24 -21.62
C PHE A 374 -8.74 -8.25 -20.49
N TRP A 375 -8.56 -9.38 -19.82
CA TRP A 375 -7.59 -9.48 -18.72
C TRP A 375 -6.15 -9.40 -19.20
N LEU A 376 -5.84 -9.93 -20.39
CA LEU A 376 -4.53 -9.77 -21.01
C LEU A 376 -4.24 -8.30 -21.34
N LEU A 377 -5.21 -7.58 -21.90
CA LEU A 377 -5.09 -6.15 -22.16
C LEU A 377 -4.86 -5.37 -20.86
N MET A 378 -5.65 -5.65 -19.82
CA MET A 378 -5.48 -5.04 -18.50
C MET A 378 -4.11 -5.33 -17.89
N ALA A 379 -3.60 -6.56 -18.03
CA ALA A 379 -2.28 -6.94 -17.55
C ALA A 379 -1.17 -6.15 -18.25
N ILE A 380 -1.25 -5.99 -19.58
CA ILE A 380 -0.29 -5.21 -20.35
C ILE A 380 -0.34 -3.73 -19.97
N ILE A 381 -1.53 -3.14 -19.89
CA ILE A 381 -1.71 -1.72 -19.52
C ILE A 381 -1.16 -1.45 -18.12
N THR A 382 -1.56 -2.27 -17.14
CA THR A 382 -1.12 -2.09 -15.75
C THR A 382 0.37 -2.36 -15.56
N SER A 383 0.97 -3.31 -16.31
CA SER A 383 2.43 -3.47 -16.38
C SER A 383 3.12 -2.24 -16.97
N GLY A 384 2.58 -1.64 -18.03
CA GLY A 384 3.12 -0.40 -18.61
C GLY A 384 3.06 0.77 -17.63
N ILE A 385 1.95 0.94 -16.90
CA ILE A 385 1.84 1.96 -15.84
C ILE A 385 2.84 1.67 -14.72
N ALA A 386 2.97 0.42 -14.27
CA ALA A 386 3.93 0.05 -13.23
C ALA A 386 5.38 0.33 -13.64
N PHE A 387 5.71 0.10 -14.91
CA PHE A 387 7.03 0.38 -15.47
C PHE A 387 7.36 1.88 -15.52
N ILE A 388 6.38 2.74 -15.77
CA ILE A 388 6.59 4.20 -15.89
C ILE A 388 6.57 4.87 -14.52
N MET A 389 5.66 4.46 -13.64
CA MET A 389 5.38 5.20 -12.40
C MET A 389 6.22 4.75 -11.19
N PHE A 390 6.87 3.58 -11.25
CA PHE A 390 7.71 3.03 -10.17
C PHE A 390 7.05 2.87 -8.78
N HIS A 391 5.72 2.93 -8.67
CA HIS A 391 5.00 2.66 -7.43
C HIS A 391 4.59 1.18 -7.28
N MET A 392 4.75 0.63 -6.07
CA MET A 392 4.47 -0.79 -5.80
C MET A 392 3.03 -1.22 -6.04
N ASN A 393 2.06 -0.31 -5.84
CA ASN A 393 0.64 -0.63 -5.98
C ASN A 393 0.29 -1.01 -7.43
N TYR A 394 0.91 -0.35 -8.43
CA TYR A 394 0.72 -0.70 -9.84
C TYR A 394 1.31 -2.06 -10.17
N LEU A 395 2.47 -2.38 -9.60
CA LEU A 395 3.11 -3.69 -9.79
C LEU A 395 2.25 -4.82 -9.20
N TYR A 396 1.69 -4.63 -8.01
CA TYR A 396 0.78 -5.61 -7.40
C TYR A 396 -0.50 -5.77 -8.23
N VAL A 397 -1.07 -4.67 -8.73
CA VAL A 397 -2.24 -4.74 -9.62
C VAL A 397 -1.93 -5.48 -10.92
N ALA A 398 -0.78 -5.23 -11.54
CA ALA A 398 -0.34 -5.95 -12.73
C ALA A 398 -0.21 -7.45 -12.46
N ALA A 399 0.37 -7.83 -11.32
CA ALA A 399 0.47 -9.22 -10.89
C ALA A 399 -0.91 -9.90 -10.75
N LEU A 400 -1.92 -9.19 -10.23
CA LEU A 400 -3.30 -9.70 -10.14
C LEU A 400 -3.92 -9.93 -11.52
N CYS A 401 -3.72 -9.00 -12.46
CA CYS A 401 -4.20 -9.13 -13.83
C CYS A 401 -3.52 -10.30 -14.56
N TRP A 402 -2.22 -10.49 -14.40
CA TRP A 402 -1.49 -11.62 -14.96
C TRP A 402 -1.92 -12.97 -14.36
N GLY A 403 -2.09 -13.03 -13.03
CA GLY A 403 -2.56 -14.24 -12.34
C GLY A 403 -3.97 -14.63 -12.79
N THR A 404 -4.84 -13.63 -12.97
CA THR A 404 -6.19 -13.82 -13.50
C THR A 404 -6.16 -14.30 -14.96
N THR A 405 -5.33 -13.68 -15.80
CA THR A 405 -5.18 -14.08 -17.21
C THR A 405 -4.74 -15.55 -17.33
N LEU A 406 -3.71 -15.95 -16.59
CA LEU A 406 -3.22 -17.33 -16.60
C LEU A 406 -4.30 -18.31 -16.11
N ALA A 407 -5.04 -17.94 -15.06
CA ALA A 407 -6.12 -18.78 -14.55
C ALA A 407 -7.23 -19.02 -15.60
N LEU A 408 -7.61 -17.98 -16.34
CA LEU A 408 -8.63 -18.07 -17.39
C LEU A 408 -8.18 -18.88 -18.61
N VAL A 409 -6.88 -18.84 -18.94
CA VAL A 409 -6.30 -19.69 -20.00
C VAL A 409 -6.41 -21.17 -19.63
N LEU A 410 -6.13 -21.54 -18.39
CA LEU A 410 -6.15 -22.93 -17.93
C LEU A 410 -7.56 -23.46 -17.61
N LYS A 411 -8.47 -22.59 -17.16
CA LYS A 411 -9.85 -22.95 -16.79
C LYS A 411 -10.86 -22.00 -17.44
N LYS A 412 -11.29 -22.38 -18.64
CA LYS A 412 -12.32 -21.65 -19.40
C LYS A 412 -13.70 -21.65 -18.76
N GLU A 413 -14.06 -22.69 -18.00
CA GLU A 413 -15.39 -22.82 -17.41
C GLU A 413 -15.34 -23.08 -15.90
N GLN A 414 -16.30 -22.51 -15.20
CA GLN A 414 -16.53 -22.74 -13.78
C GLN A 414 -18.02 -23.04 -13.56
N ALA A 415 -18.30 -24.23 -13.02
CA ALA A 415 -19.66 -24.62 -12.69
C ALA A 415 -20.13 -23.87 -11.44
N ILE A 416 -21.33 -23.28 -11.50
CA ILE A 416 -22.00 -22.77 -10.30
C ILE A 416 -22.53 -23.96 -9.50
N LEU A 417 -22.26 -23.96 -8.20
CA LEU A 417 -22.78 -24.98 -7.29
C LEU A 417 -24.24 -24.66 -6.95
N ASN A 418 -25.14 -25.65 -7.11
CA ASN A 418 -26.57 -25.45 -6.88
C ASN A 418 -26.98 -25.64 -5.40
N THR A 419 -26.16 -26.33 -4.62
CA THR A 419 -26.51 -26.66 -3.23
C THR A 419 -25.81 -25.78 -2.21
N THR A 420 -26.54 -25.32 -1.21
CA THR A 420 -26.04 -24.48 -0.09
C THR A 420 -24.83 -25.09 0.61
N LYS A 421 -24.89 -26.39 0.96
CA LYS A 421 -23.76 -27.13 1.55
C LYS A 421 -22.50 -27.07 0.68
N GLY A 422 -22.64 -27.29 -0.63
CA GLY A 422 -21.52 -27.23 -1.58
C GLY A 422 -20.91 -25.84 -1.67
N ARG A 423 -21.74 -24.78 -1.72
CA ARG A 423 -21.26 -23.38 -1.71
C ARG A 423 -20.51 -23.06 -0.43
N LEU A 424 -21.03 -23.47 0.73
CA LEU A 424 -20.37 -23.23 2.02
C LEU A 424 -19.01 -23.94 2.10
N ILE A 425 -18.94 -25.21 1.68
CA ILE A 425 -17.66 -25.96 1.62
C ILE A 425 -16.67 -25.24 0.70
N ALA A 426 -17.09 -24.84 -0.49
CA ALA A 426 -16.23 -24.13 -1.43
C ALA A 426 -15.74 -22.79 -0.86
N PHE A 427 -16.65 -22.01 -0.29
CA PHE A 427 -16.36 -20.73 0.34
C PHE A 427 -15.32 -20.88 1.47
N CYS A 428 -15.59 -21.73 2.47
CA CYS A 428 -14.67 -21.95 3.58
C CYS A 428 -13.31 -22.45 3.11
N SER A 429 -13.28 -23.38 2.14
CA SER A 429 -12.02 -23.93 1.61
C SER A 429 -11.16 -22.86 0.93
N ILE A 430 -11.78 -21.96 0.13
CA ILE A 430 -11.07 -20.87 -0.56
C ILE A 430 -10.57 -19.83 0.45
N ILE A 431 -11.38 -19.48 1.45
CA ILE A 431 -10.97 -18.53 2.50
C ILE A 431 -9.82 -19.10 3.32
N THR A 432 -9.89 -20.36 3.76
CA THR A 432 -8.78 -21.01 4.48
C THR A 432 -7.51 -21.02 3.64
N LEU A 433 -7.61 -21.37 2.35
CA LEU A 433 -6.48 -21.33 1.42
C LEU A 433 -5.86 -19.93 1.31
N MET A 434 -6.69 -18.90 1.18
CA MET A 434 -6.25 -17.50 1.14
C MET A 434 -5.52 -17.09 2.43
N LEU A 435 -6.06 -17.46 3.60
CA LEU A 435 -5.45 -17.16 4.90
C LEU A 435 -4.11 -17.87 5.08
N VAL A 436 -4.03 -19.17 4.78
CA VAL A 436 -2.78 -19.94 4.85
C VAL A 436 -1.73 -19.37 3.89
N PHE A 437 -2.13 -19.01 2.67
CA PHE A 437 -1.22 -18.43 1.68
C PHE A 437 -0.66 -17.08 2.18
N ARG A 438 -1.52 -16.19 2.68
CA ARG A 438 -1.09 -14.89 3.23
C ARG A 438 -0.19 -15.04 4.45
N PHE A 439 -0.53 -15.94 5.37
CA PHE A 439 0.31 -16.24 6.53
C PHE A 439 1.68 -16.76 6.10
N GLY A 440 1.74 -17.71 5.15
CA GLY A 440 3.01 -18.22 4.62
C GLY A 440 3.87 -17.14 3.97
N THR A 441 3.26 -16.18 3.25
CA THR A 441 4.02 -15.04 2.67
C THR A 441 4.56 -14.08 3.73
N TYR A 442 3.83 -13.89 4.83
CA TYR A 442 4.28 -13.07 5.95
C TYR A 442 5.48 -13.71 6.66
N GLU A 443 5.40 -15.00 6.97
CA GLU A 443 6.51 -15.74 7.59
C GLU A 443 7.76 -15.79 6.69
N LEU A 444 7.57 -15.96 5.37
CA LEU A 444 8.67 -15.92 4.40
C LEU A 444 9.38 -14.57 4.39
N LEU A 445 8.62 -13.46 4.41
CA LEU A 445 9.18 -12.11 4.47
C LEU A 445 9.90 -11.83 5.79
N ALA A 446 9.42 -12.40 6.90
CA ALA A 446 10.07 -12.26 8.20
C ALA A 446 11.40 -13.03 8.30
N ALA A 447 11.54 -14.13 7.56
CA ALA A 447 12.73 -14.98 7.57
C ALA A 447 13.87 -14.49 6.65
N LEU A 448 13.57 -13.65 5.65
CA LEU A 448 14.54 -13.23 4.63
C LEU A 448 15.14 -11.85 4.93
N PRO A 449 16.37 -11.56 4.44
CA PRO A 449 16.97 -10.24 4.54
C PRO A 449 16.08 -9.17 3.90
N SER A 450 15.93 -8.03 4.56
CA SER A 450 15.06 -6.93 4.13
C SER A 450 15.68 -6.10 3.01
N ARG A 451 15.85 -6.69 1.82
CA ARG A 451 16.21 -5.96 0.60
C ARG A 451 14.94 -5.53 -0.14
N SER A 452 14.82 -4.27 -0.53
CA SER A 452 13.62 -3.73 -1.19
C SER A 452 13.18 -4.55 -2.40
N ILE A 453 14.11 -4.88 -3.32
CA ILE A 453 13.82 -5.68 -4.52
C ILE A 453 13.29 -7.07 -4.17
N LEU A 454 13.87 -7.72 -3.16
CA LEU A 454 13.46 -9.05 -2.72
C LEU A 454 12.04 -9.01 -2.12
N VAL A 455 11.77 -8.05 -1.24
CA VAL A 455 10.46 -7.86 -0.61
C VAL A 455 9.40 -7.57 -1.68
N LEU A 456 9.71 -6.67 -2.62
CA LEU A 456 8.82 -6.31 -3.72
C LEU A 456 8.53 -7.52 -4.62
N THR A 457 9.55 -8.30 -4.96
CA THR A 457 9.42 -9.52 -5.78
C THR A 457 8.53 -10.56 -5.09
N ILE A 458 8.76 -10.83 -3.80
CA ILE A 458 7.97 -11.79 -3.02
C ILE A 458 6.50 -11.34 -2.95
N LYS A 459 6.25 -10.07 -2.63
CA LYS A 459 4.87 -9.52 -2.56
C LYS A 459 4.18 -9.56 -3.94
N THR A 460 4.92 -9.33 -5.02
CA THR A 460 4.39 -9.40 -6.40
C THR A 460 4.02 -10.83 -6.79
N ILE A 461 4.92 -11.79 -6.58
CA ILE A 461 4.67 -13.21 -6.82
C ILE A 461 3.50 -13.70 -5.95
N ALA A 462 3.44 -13.27 -4.69
CA ALA A 462 2.35 -13.62 -3.78
C ALA A 462 0.98 -13.16 -4.31
N ASN A 463 0.85 -11.90 -4.77
CA ASN A 463 -0.40 -11.39 -5.33
C ASN A 463 -0.81 -12.15 -6.61
N PHE A 464 0.16 -12.41 -7.51
CA PHE A 464 -0.07 -13.22 -8.72
C PHE A 464 -0.60 -14.62 -8.36
N MET A 465 0.13 -15.33 -7.49
CA MET A 465 -0.17 -16.71 -7.12
C MET A 465 -1.49 -16.81 -6.35
N LEU A 466 -1.77 -15.86 -5.45
CA LEU A 466 -3.01 -15.85 -4.68
C LEU A 466 -4.23 -15.81 -5.61
N MET A 467 -4.27 -14.87 -6.56
CA MET A 467 -5.43 -14.78 -7.47
C MET A 467 -5.51 -15.95 -8.45
N PHE A 468 -4.36 -16.39 -8.96
CA PHE A 468 -4.30 -17.58 -9.79
C PHE A 468 -4.90 -18.80 -9.08
N VAL A 469 -4.46 -19.06 -7.84
CA VAL A 469 -4.90 -20.18 -7.03
C VAL A 469 -6.38 -20.07 -6.67
N ILE A 470 -6.87 -18.89 -6.26
CA ILE A 470 -8.30 -18.68 -5.93
C ILE A 470 -9.20 -19.11 -7.09
N ILE A 471 -8.91 -18.65 -8.32
CA ILE A 471 -9.74 -18.93 -9.49
C ILE A 471 -9.66 -20.41 -9.88
N ILE A 472 -8.45 -20.97 -9.95
CA ILE A 472 -8.24 -22.37 -10.35
C ILE A 472 -8.82 -23.34 -9.33
N PHE A 473 -8.56 -23.12 -8.04
CA PHE A 473 -9.04 -23.97 -6.96
C PHE A 473 -10.57 -23.93 -6.88
N SER A 474 -11.16 -22.74 -7.02
CA SER A 474 -12.62 -22.59 -7.05
C SER A 474 -13.27 -23.35 -8.22
N ALA A 475 -12.68 -23.27 -9.42
CA ALA A 475 -13.15 -24.02 -10.59
C ALA A 475 -13.00 -25.55 -10.42
N TRP A 476 -11.87 -26.01 -9.88
CA TRP A 476 -11.62 -27.43 -9.61
C TRP A 476 -12.59 -28.00 -8.56
N LEU A 477 -12.71 -27.30 -7.43
CA LEU A 477 -13.53 -27.74 -6.30
C LEU A 477 -15.01 -27.78 -6.68
N SER A 478 -15.48 -26.78 -7.42
CA SER A 478 -16.86 -26.75 -7.92
C SER A 478 -17.17 -27.92 -8.85
N LYS A 479 -16.21 -28.34 -9.70
CA LYS A 479 -16.36 -29.53 -10.54
C LYS A 479 -16.42 -30.81 -9.71
N LYS A 480 -15.55 -30.97 -8.72
CA LYS A 480 -15.49 -32.16 -7.85
C LYS A 480 -16.77 -32.35 -7.03
N LEU A 481 -17.27 -31.28 -6.41
CA LEU A 481 -18.49 -31.30 -5.60
C LEU A 481 -19.76 -31.53 -6.43
N LYS A 482 -19.74 -31.18 -7.73
CA LYS A 482 -20.84 -31.47 -8.66
C LYS A 482 -20.86 -32.93 -9.11
N ILE A 483 -19.69 -33.58 -9.23
CA ILE A 483 -19.56 -34.98 -9.65
C ILE A 483 -20.01 -35.94 -8.54
N GLN A 484 -19.71 -35.66 -7.27
CA GLN A 484 -20.12 -36.51 -6.13
C GLN A 484 -21.65 -36.61 -5.89
N LYS A 485 -22.46 -35.94 -6.72
CA LYS A 485 -23.93 -35.94 -6.65
C LYS A 485 -24.60 -36.56 -7.87
N LYS A 486 -23.81 -37.01 -8.86
CA LYS A 486 -24.27 -37.93 -9.90
C LYS A 486 -23.79 -39.31 -9.51
#